data_AF-A0A087K561-F1
#
_entry.id   AF-A0A087K561-F1
#
_cell.length_a   1.000
_cell.length_b   1.000
_cell.length_c   1.000
_cell.angle_alpha   90.00
_cell.angle_beta   90.00
_cell.angle_gamma   90.00
#
_symmetry.space_group_name_H-M   'P 1'
#
loop_
_entity.id
_entity.type
_entity.pdbx_description
1 polymer ?
#
loop_
_entity_poly.entity_id
_entity_poly.type
_entity_poly.pdbx_seq_one_letter_code
_entity_poly.pdbx_strand_id
1 'polypeptide(L)'
;MWDRQIPELSQHWRIFRYDLPGHGGAPAHAAASVAELGDRLLATLDGLGVQRFGYAGCSIGGAVGADLALRHPHRVASLALVASSPRFGTADEFRQRGVIVRTNGLEPMARTAPERWFTPGFAAAQPAIVEWAVQMVRTTDPGCYIAACEALAAFDIRGALGRIGVPTLVLVGAEDQVTGPAEARTLVAGIPDARLALVPGASHLAPVEQPAAVSDLLLMHFSTAWQQDTSAAIPVLPHITAPAAPSTPFVPVAEIAPAAATPDAVAPTPDDRYEQGTKVRREVLGDAHVDAVNDTADAFTEDFQELVTRYAWGEVWSRDGLDRRTRSVITLTALVTSGHLEGLAAHTRAALRNGLTPAEIKEVLLQTAVYCGIPAAGAAFAVAQKVIQEETTPPA
;
A
#
# COMPACT_ATOMS: atom_id res chain seq x y z
N MET A 1 -8.12 0.75 22.59
CA MET A 1 -8.39 0.95 21.14
C MET A 1 -9.63 0.21 20.67
N TRP A 2 -9.80 -1.07 21.02
CA TRP A 2 -10.92 -1.90 20.58
C TRP A 2 -12.21 -1.71 21.39
N ASP A 3 -12.24 -0.80 22.36
CA ASP A 3 -13.33 -0.69 23.35
C ASP A 3 -14.70 -0.46 22.70
N ARG A 4 -14.74 0.21 21.55
CA ARG A 4 -15.98 0.48 20.82
C ARG A 4 -16.52 -0.72 20.05
N GLN A 5 -15.68 -1.71 19.71
CA GLN A 5 -16.12 -2.94 19.03
C GLN A 5 -16.62 -3.99 20.01
N ILE A 6 -16.20 -3.94 21.29
CA ILE A 6 -16.48 -5.00 22.27
C ILE A 6 -17.98 -5.22 22.51
N PRO A 7 -18.83 -4.19 22.72
CA PRO A 7 -20.25 -4.40 23.04
C PRO A 7 -21.00 -5.19 21.97
N GLU A 8 -20.61 -5.06 20.70
CA GLU A 8 -21.26 -5.74 19.57
C GLU A 8 -20.65 -7.14 19.37
N LEU A 9 -19.32 -7.26 19.33
CA LEU A 9 -18.65 -8.55 19.12
C LEU A 9 -18.90 -9.55 20.28
N SER A 10 -19.01 -9.05 21.51
CA SER A 10 -19.23 -9.89 22.70
C SER A 10 -20.60 -10.56 22.76
N GLN A 11 -21.55 -10.14 21.91
CA GLN A 11 -22.85 -10.80 21.78
C GLN A 11 -22.74 -12.16 21.10
N HIS A 12 -21.67 -12.39 20.32
CA HIS A 12 -21.49 -13.59 19.51
C HIS A 12 -20.27 -14.42 19.95
N TRP A 13 -19.22 -13.78 20.44
CA TRP A 13 -17.97 -14.46 20.81
C TRP A 13 -17.45 -14.04 22.19
N ARG A 14 -16.71 -14.95 22.83
CA ARG A 14 -15.86 -14.57 23.96
C ARG A 14 -14.66 -13.81 23.42
N ILE A 15 -14.45 -12.60 23.91
CA ILE A 15 -13.38 -11.73 23.42
C ILE A 15 -12.17 -11.80 24.34
N PHE A 16 -11.00 -12.09 23.76
CA PHE A 16 -9.71 -11.96 24.41
C PHE A 16 -8.99 -10.74 23.86
N ARG A 17 -8.56 -9.83 24.73
CA ARG A 17 -7.70 -8.69 24.41
C ARG A 17 -6.45 -8.78 25.25
N TYR A 18 -5.34 -8.32 24.69
CA TYR A 18 -4.06 -8.29 25.37
C TYR A 18 -3.32 -7.02 24.98
N ASP A 19 -2.46 -6.57 25.88
CA ASP A 19 -1.50 -5.52 25.59
C ASP A 19 -0.19 -6.16 25.09
N LEU A 20 0.44 -5.54 24.09
CA LEU A 20 1.78 -5.93 23.65
C LEU A 20 2.80 -5.63 24.75
N PRO A 21 3.95 -6.32 24.79
CA PRO A 21 4.96 -6.06 25.82
C PRO A 21 5.31 -4.58 25.94
N GLY A 22 5.34 -4.07 27.17
CA GLY A 22 5.60 -2.67 27.47
C GLY A 22 4.51 -1.68 27.06
N HIS A 23 3.38 -2.13 26.52
CA HIS A 23 2.23 -1.28 26.22
C HIS A 23 1.16 -1.45 27.30
N GLY A 24 0.37 -0.40 27.56
CA GLY A 24 -0.73 -0.46 28.50
C GLY A 24 -0.30 -0.96 29.88
N GLY A 25 -0.88 -2.08 30.34
CA GLY A 25 -0.52 -2.73 31.59
C GLY A 25 0.43 -3.92 31.47
N ALA A 26 0.89 -4.26 30.26
CA ALA A 26 1.75 -5.42 30.06
C ALA A 26 3.19 -5.18 30.57
N PRO A 27 3.81 -6.17 31.22
CA PRO A 27 5.21 -6.09 31.60
C PRO A 27 6.13 -5.76 30.42
N ALA A 28 7.15 -4.95 30.67
CA ALA A 28 8.14 -4.50 29.68
C ALA A 28 9.18 -5.58 29.36
N HIS A 29 8.74 -6.66 28.70
CA HIS A 29 9.61 -7.71 28.20
C HIS A 29 9.70 -7.64 26.68
N ALA A 30 10.68 -6.90 26.16
CA ALA A 30 10.92 -6.77 24.72
C ALA A 30 10.90 -8.13 23.99
N ALA A 31 10.34 -8.13 22.78
CA ALA A 31 10.31 -9.28 21.88
C ALA A 31 11.17 -8.97 20.65
N ALA A 32 12.01 -9.90 20.23
CA ALA A 32 12.97 -9.73 19.15
C ALA A 32 12.34 -9.81 17.75
N SER A 33 11.12 -10.33 17.64
CA SER A 33 10.44 -10.50 16.34
C SER A 33 8.92 -10.56 16.48
N VAL A 34 8.23 -10.41 15.34
CA VAL A 34 6.78 -10.64 15.24
C VAL A 34 6.43 -12.10 15.60
N ALA A 35 7.28 -13.06 15.21
CA ALA A 35 7.09 -14.46 15.55
C ALA A 35 7.10 -14.70 17.07
N GLU A 36 8.03 -14.06 17.79
CA GLU A 36 8.08 -14.18 19.25
C GLU A 36 6.84 -13.55 19.93
N LEU A 37 6.32 -12.45 19.39
CA LEU A 37 5.03 -11.88 19.86
C LEU A 37 3.89 -12.87 19.67
N GLY A 38 3.85 -13.56 18.52
CA GLY A 38 2.89 -14.63 18.24
C GLY A 38 3.03 -15.82 19.19
N ASP A 39 4.25 -16.28 19.45
CA ASP A 39 4.51 -17.42 20.33
C ASP A 39 4.07 -17.13 21.78
N ARG A 40 4.33 -15.91 22.27
CA ARG A 40 3.89 -15.46 23.59
C ARG A 40 2.36 -15.38 23.71
N LEU A 41 1.68 -14.94 22.63
CA LEU A 41 0.22 -14.97 22.58
C LEU A 41 -0.30 -16.41 22.62
N LEU A 42 0.26 -17.32 21.82
CA LEU A 42 -0.15 -18.74 21.82
C LEU A 42 0.05 -19.38 23.18
N ALA A 43 1.19 -19.18 23.83
CA ALA A 43 1.44 -19.68 25.18
C ALA A 43 0.40 -19.17 26.20
N THR A 44 -0.02 -17.91 26.07
CA THR A 44 -1.07 -17.32 26.92
C THR A 44 -2.42 -17.98 26.65
N LEU A 45 -2.78 -18.16 25.38
CA LEU A 45 -4.03 -18.81 24.97
C LEU A 45 -4.07 -20.29 25.36
N ASP A 46 -2.93 -20.99 25.30
CA ASP A 46 -2.79 -22.37 25.76
C ASP A 46 -3.07 -22.49 27.26
N GLY A 47 -2.53 -21.58 28.07
CA GLY A 47 -2.81 -21.49 29.51
C GLY A 47 -4.30 -21.22 29.83
N LEU A 48 -5.03 -20.62 28.89
CA LEU A 48 -6.48 -20.38 28.98
C LEU A 48 -7.33 -21.49 28.33
N GLY A 49 -6.70 -22.53 27.76
CA GLY A 49 -7.37 -23.62 27.07
C GLY A 49 -7.99 -23.25 25.72
N VAL A 50 -7.57 -22.14 25.10
CA VAL A 50 -8.10 -21.67 23.81
C VAL A 50 -7.34 -22.30 22.65
N GLN A 51 -7.92 -23.34 22.04
CA GLN A 51 -7.26 -24.12 21.00
C GLN A 51 -7.42 -23.57 19.57
N ARG A 52 -8.53 -22.90 19.27
CA ARG A 52 -8.78 -22.29 17.95
C ARG A 52 -9.59 -21.00 18.11
N PHE A 53 -9.23 -19.96 17.36
CA PHE A 53 -9.80 -18.62 17.54
C PHE A 53 -9.84 -17.82 16.22
N GLY A 54 -10.79 -16.89 16.12
CA GLY A 54 -10.70 -15.79 15.15
C GLY A 54 -9.73 -14.73 15.64
N TYR A 55 -8.95 -14.13 14.75
CA TYR A 55 -7.96 -13.12 15.10
C TYR A 55 -8.22 -11.81 14.35
N ALA A 56 -8.21 -10.69 15.07
CA ALA A 56 -8.23 -9.35 14.49
C ALA A 56 -7.04 -8.56 15.05
N GLY A 57 -6.23 -7.98 14.16
CA GLY A 57 -5.04 -7.23 14.55
C GLY A 57 -4.88 -5.95 13.74
N CYS A 58 -4.57 -4.85 14.43
CA CYS A 58 -4.31 -3.54 13.82
C CYS A 58 -2.81 -3.32 13.67
N SER A 59 -2.31 -2.89 12.50
CA SER A 59 -0.90 -2.52 12.29
C SER A 59 0.05 -3.69 12.64
N ILE A 60 0.96 -3.51 13.60
CA ILE A 60 1.80 -4.59 14.14
C ILE A 60 0.98 -5.79 14.64
N GLY A 61 -0.22 -5.59 15.18
CA GLY A 61 -1.13 -6.68 15.53
C GLY A 61 -1.53 -7.50 14.30
N GLY A 62 -1.73 -6.85 13.14
CA GLY A 62 -1.97 -7.55 11.88
C GLY A 62 -0.76 -8.38 11.44
N ALA A 63 0.46 -7.88 11.66
CA ALA A 63 1.68 -8.65 11.40
C ALA A 63 1.74 -9.92 12.26
N VAL A 64 1.41 -9.81 13.55
CA VAL A 64 1.30 -10.97 14.46
C VAL A 64 0.25 -11.96 13.97
N GLY A 65 -0.94 -11.49 13.56
CA GLY A 65 -1.99 -12.35 13.03
C GLY A 65 -1.59 -13.09 11.75
N ALA A 66 -0.93 -12.40 10.82
CA ALA A 66 -0.45 -13.01 9.58
C ALA A 66 0.65 -14.05 9.84
N ASP A 67 1.57 -13.77 10.75
CA ASP A 67 2.59 -14.72 11.19
C ASP A 67 1.96 -15.98 11.84
N LEU A 68 0.97 -15.81 12.72
CA LEU A 68 0.23 -16.92 13.31
C LEU A 68 -0.48 -17.76 12.25
N ALA A 69 -1.11 -17.13 11.25
CA ALA A 69 -1.76 -17.86 10.16
C ALA A 69 -0.76 -18.63 9.28
N LEU A 70 0.46 -18.14 9.14
CA LEU A 70 1.53 -18.81 8.37
C LEU A 70 2.17 -19.97 9.13
N ARG A 71 2.44 -19.80 10.43
CA ARG A 71 3.18 -20.79 11.25
C ARG A 71 2.26 -21.75 12.00
N HIS A 72 1.05 -21.31 12.35
CA HIS A 72 0.08 -22.05 13.15
C HIS A 72 -1.34 -21.99 12.55
N PRO A 73 -1.54 -22.32 11.25
CA PRO A 73 -2.84 -22.17 10.58
C PRO A 73 -3.99 -22.92 11.28
N HIS A 74 -3.70 -24.04 11.96
CA HIS A 74 -4.71 -24.81 12.70
C HIS A 74 -5.27 -24.08 13.94
N ARG A 75 -4.58 -23.06 14.45
CA ARG A 75 -5.01 -22.25 15.60
C ARG A 75 -5.92 -21.09 15.16
N VAL A 76 -5.77 -20.60 13.93
CA VAL A 76 -6.47 -19.43 13.42
C VAL A 76 -7.66 -19.88 12.58
N ALA A 77 -8.88 -19.65 13.04
CA ALA A 77 -10.09 -19.99 12.27
C ALA A 77 -10.39 -18.98 11.16
N SER A 78 -10.11 -17.70 11.41
CA SER A 78 -10.38 -16.58 10.50
C SER A 78 -9.51 -15.40 10.89
N LEU A 79 -9.10 -14.57 9.92
CA LEU A 79 -8.12 -13.52 10.11
C LEU A 79 -8.63 -12.16 9.60
N ALA A 80 -8.61 -11.14 10.46
CA ALA A 80 -8.83 -9.75 10.07
C ALA A 80 -7.53 -8.94 10.23
N LEU A 81 -6.97 -8.49 9.11
CA LEU A 81 -5.81 -7.61 9.01
C LEU A 81 -6.29 -6.17 8.88
N VAL A 82 -6.19 -5.39 9.95
CA VAL A 82 -6.67 -4.02 10.02
C VAL A 82 -5.48 -3.06 9.90
N ALA A 83 -5.50 -2.14 8.94
CA ALA A 83 -4.45 -1.14 8.72
C ALA A 83 -3.03 -1.76 8.86
N SER A 84 -2.76 -2.79 8.06
CA SER A 84 -1.57 -3.63 8.17
C SER A 84 -0.93 -3.82 6.79
N SER A 85 0.26 -4.41 6.76
CA SER A 85 1.07 -4.54 5.54
C SER A 85 1.85 -5.86 5.53
N PRO A 86 2.13 -6.45 4.35
CA PRO A 86 3.01 -7.63 4.27
C PRO A 86 4.48 -7.28 4.50
N ARG A 87 4.82 -5.98 4.45
CA ARG A 87 6.11 -5.39 4.81
C ARG A 87 5.91 -3.94 5.21
N PHE A 88 6.44 -3.51 6.35
CA PHE A 88 6.24 -2.15 6.83
C PHE A 88 7.39 -1.26 6.42
N GLY A 89 7.12 -0.27 5.56
CA GLY A 89 8.11 0.71 5.10
C GLY A 89 9.46 0.10 4.72
N THR A 90 10.52 0.87 4.95
CA THR A 90 11.90 0.38 4.87
C THR A 90 12.44 0.00 6.25
N ALA A 91 13.38 -0.93 6.28
CA ALA A 91 14.02 -1.33 7.54
C ALA A 91 14.75 -0.15 8.20
N ASP A 92 15.35 0.73 7.41
CA ASP A 92 16.11 1.88 7.90
C ASP A 92 15.21 2.94 8.55
N GLU A 93 14.00 3.18 8.02
CA GLU A 93 13.02 4.07 8.67
C GLU A 93 12.64 3.58 10.07
N PHE A 94 12.41 2.27 10.24
CA PHE A 94 12.08 1.70 11.55
C PHE A 94 13.27 1.71 12.52
N ARG A 95 14.48 1.39 12.04
CA ARG A 95 15.70 1.51 12.85
C ARG A 95 15.97 2.95 13.27
N GLN A 96 15.75 3.92 12.37
CA GLN A 96 15.90 5.34 12.67
C GLN A 96 14.92 5.78 13.76
N ARG A 97 13.66 5.32 13.73
CA ARG A 97 12.72 5.54 14.84
C ARG A 97 13.27 4.98 16.15
N GLY A 98 13.83 3.78 16.13
CA GLY A 98 14.50 3.19 17.30
C GLY A 98 15.63 4.05 17.87
N VAL A 99 16.46 4.65 17.00
CA VAL A 99 17.53 5.59 17.40
C VAL A 99 16.96 6.87 18.02
N ILE A 100 15.91 7.43 17.43
CA ILE A 100 15.22 8.62 17.96
C ILE A 100 14.68 8.33 19.35
N VAL A 101 14.00 7.19 19.54
CA VAL A 101 13.40 6.81 20.81
C VAL A 101 14.46 6.53 21.88
N ARG A 102 15.57 5.90 21.52
CA ARG A 102 16.69 5.67 22.43
C ARG A 102 17.27 6.98 22.99
N THR A 103 17.29 8.02 22.17
CA THR A 103 17.91 9.31 22.50
C THR A 103 16.94 10.27 23.18
N ASN A 104 15.68 10.30 22.73
CA ASN A 104 14.70 11.34 23.07
C ASN A 104 13.46 10.79 23.80
N GLY A 105 13.42 9.49 24.11
CA GLY A 105 12.20 8.83 24.58
C GLY A 105 11.09 8.83 23.52
N LEU A 106 9.85 8.62 23.96
CA LEU A 106 8.71 8.49 23.05
C LEU A 106 8.02 9.80 22.69
N GLU A 107 8.41 10.93 23.28
CA GLU A 107 7.76 12.22 23.05
C GLU A 107 7.73 12.62 21.55
N PRO A 108 8.82 12.47 20.76
CA PRO A 108 8.76 12.78 19.33
C PRO A 108 7.77 11.88 18.56
N MET A 109 7.63 10.61 18.97
CA MET A 109 6.70 9.67 18.35
C MET A 109 5.26 10.00 18.73
N ALA A 110 5.02 10.35 19.99
CA ALA A 110 3.72 10.72 20.51
C ALA A 110 3.19 12.01 19.86
N ARG A 111 4.04 13.04 19.72
CA ARG A 111 3.66 14.32 19.10
C ARG A 111 3.22 14.17 17.64
N THR A 112 3.83 13.25 16.90
CA THR A 112 3.56 13.03 15.46
C THR A 112 2.60 11.87 15.19
N ALA A 113 2.13 11.17 16.24
CA ALA A 113 1.20 10.06 16.08
C ALA A 113 -0.18 10.52 15.53
N PRO A 114 -0.80 11.62 16.02
CA PRO A 114 -2.12 12.03 15.57
C PRO A 114 -2.24 12.24 14.06
N GLU A 115 -1.29 12.93 13.45
CA GLU A 115 -1.28 13.25 12.01
C GLU A 115 -1.23 12.00 11.13
N ARG A 116 -0.64 10.91 11.67
CA ARG A 116 -0.54 9.62 10.98
C ARG A 116 -1.72 8.71 11.27
N TRP A 117 -2.35 8.86 12.44
CA TRP A 117 -3.32 7.92 12.96
C TRP A 117 -4.77 8.31 12.72
N PHE A 118 -5.03 9.61 12.55
CA PHE A 118 -6.37 10.15 12.43
C PHE A 118 -6.51 11.03 11.19
N THR A 119 -7.70 11.06 10.60
CA THR A 119 -8.03 12.09 9.62
C THR A 119 -8.03 13.49 10.27
N PRO A 120 -7.70 14.57 9.53
CA PRO A 120 -7.75 15.93 10.09
C PRO A 120 -9.13 16.30 10.65
N GLY A 121 -10.20 15.86 9.98
CA GLY A 121 -11.58 16.08 10.41
C GLY A 121 -11.88 15.40 11.75
N PHE A 122 -11.51 14.13 11.91
CA PHE A 122 -11.69 13.43 13.18
C PHE A 122 -10.83 14.04 14.28
N ALA A 123 -9.57 14.38 13.98
CA ALA A 123 -8.66 14.95 14.96
C ALA A 123 -9.17 16.29 15.53
N ALA A 124 -9.75 17.14 14.67
CA ALA A 124 -10.39 18.38 15.09
C ALA A 124 -11.69 18.13 15.89
N ALA A 125 -12.49 17.15 15.50
CA ALA A 125 -13.78 16.87 16.13
C ALA A 125 -13.67 16.11 17.46
N GLN A 126 -12.61 15.32 17.66
CA GLN A 126 -12.46 14.39 18.79
C GLN A 126 -11.12 14.56 19.54
N PRO A 127 -10.78 15.77 20.02
CA PRO A 127 -9.47 16.06 20.60
C PRO A 127 -9.14 15.20 21.83
N ALA A 128 -10.14 14.83 22.64
CA ALA A 128 -9.93 13.98 23.81
C ALA A 128 -9.52 12.54 23.44
N ILE A 129 -10.07 12.00 22.33
CA ILE A 129 -9.69 10.67 21.83
C ILE A 129 -8.29 10.71 21.23
N VAL A 130 -7.96 11.79 20.52
CA VAL A 130 -6.61 12.00 19.99
C VAL A 130 -5.59 12.09 21.13
N GLU A 131 -5.87 12.88 22.17
CA GLU A 131 -4.98 13.00 23.33
C GLU A 131 -4.81 11.66 24.04
N TRP A 132 -5.88 10.86 24.19
CA TRP A 132 -5.77 9.50 24.71
C TRP A 132 -4.80 8.64 23.87
N ALA A 133 -4.85 8.73 22.54
CA ALA A 133 -3.95 7.98 21.68
C ALA A 133 -2.49 8.47 21.79
N VAL A 134 -2.27 9.78 21.94
CA VAL A 134 -0.96 10.36 22.25
C VAL A 134 -0.44 9.80 23.57
N GLN A 135 -1.28 9.74 24.61
CA GLN A 135 -0.90 9.20 25.91
C GLN A 135 -0.55 7.72 25.83
N MET A 136 -1.25 6.90 25.03
CA MET A 136 -0.87 5.50 24.82
C MET A 136 0.57 5.37 24.29
N VAL A 137 0.98 6.25 23.38
CA VAL A 137 2.36 6.26 22.88
C VAL A 137 3.32 6.69 23.98
N ARG A 138 3.01 7.77 24.71
CA ARG A 138 3.89 8.31 25.77
C ARG A 138 4.16 7.31 26.89
N THR A 139 3.16 6.49 27.25
CA THR A 139 3.27 5.55 28.37
C THR A 139 3.82 4.18 28.00
N THR A 140 4.13 3.95 26.72
CA THR A 140 4.78 2.71 26.29
C THR A 140 6.22 2.66 26.80
N ASP A 141 6.71 1.48 27.17
CA ASP A 141 8.12 1.28 27.50
C ASP A 141 9.02 1.54 26.28
N PRO A 142 10.01 2.45 26.35
CA PRO A 142 10.86 2.78 25.21
C PRO A 142 11.63 1.57 24.66
N GLY A 143 12.09 0.65 25.52
CA GLY A 143 12.81 -0.54 25.10
C GLY A 143 11.94 -1.48 24.27
N CYS A 144 10.71 -1.70 24.71
CA CYS A 144 9.72 -2.49 23.98
C CYS A 144 9.28 -1.82 22.68
N TYR A 145 9.15 -0.49 22.64
CA TYR A 145 8.86 0.24 21.41
C TYR A 145 9.99 0.09 20.38
N ILE A 146 11.24 0.23 20.81
CA ILE A 146 12.42 0.02 19.95
C ILE A 146 12.42 -1.41 19.41
N ALA A 147 12.17 -2.40 20.27
CA ALA A 147 12.11 -3.80 19.85
C ALA A 147 10.97 -4.07 18.85
N ALA A 148 9.80 -3.44 19.03
CA ALA A 148 8.72 -3.50 18.05
C ALA A 148 9.11 -2.87 16.71
N CYS A 149 9.88 -1.78 16.72
CA CYS A 149 10.42 -1.20 15.48
C CYS A 149 11.38 -2.17 14.76
N GLU A 150 12.31 -2.80 15.48
CA GLU A 150 13.22 -3.80 14.91
C GLU A 150 12.46 -5.02 14.37
N ALA A 151 11.44 -5.49 15.11
CA ALA A 151 10.60 -6.59 14.67
C ALA A 151 9.88 -6.27 13.35
N LEU A 152 9.36 -5.04 13.20
CA LEU A 152 8.73 -4.58 11.95
C LEU A 152 9.76 -4.36 10.83
N ALA A 153 10.97 -3.89 11.15
CA ALA A 153 12.05 -3.71 10.18
C ALA A 153 12.46 -5.04 9.53
N ALA A 154 12.39 -6.14 10.27
CA ALA A 154 12.68 -7.49 9.80
C ALA A 154 11.47 -8.22 9.20
N PHE A 155 10.25 -7.70 9.36
CA PHE A 155 9.04 -8.38 8.91
C PHE A 155 8.79 -8.19 7.41
N ASP A 156 8.91 -9.28 6.65
CA ASP A 156 8.52 -9.35 5.25
C ASP A 156 7.93 -10.72 4.93
N ILE A 157 6.62 -10.75 4.69
CA ILE A 157 5.89 -11.97 4.37
C ILE A 157 5.40 -11.99 2.92
N ARG A 158 5.84 -11.04 2.07
CA ARG A 158 5.35 -10.93 0.67
C ARG A 158 5.48 -12.23 -0.10
N GLY A 159 6.60 -12.94 0.05
CA GLY A 159 6.85 -14.23 -0.59
C GLY A 159 6.06 -15.41 0.01
N ALA A 160 5.34 -15.21 1.11
CA ALA A 160 4.61 -16.25 1.82
C ALA A 160 3.09 -16.03 1.84
N LEU A 161 2.57 -14.91 1.33
CA LEU A 161 1.13 -14.57 1.39
C LEU A 161 0.23 -15.69 0.85
N GLY A 162 0.65 -16.35 -0.24
CA GLY A 162 -0.09 -17.46 -0.85
C GLY A 162 -0.27 -18.70 0.04
N ARG A 163 0.42 -18.77 1.18
CA ARG A 163 0.31 -19.84 2.17
C ARG A 163 -0.70 -19.55 3.28
N ILE A 164 -1.22 -18.33 3.37
CA ILE A 164 -2.30 -17.99 4.32
C ILE A 164 -3.60 -18.60 3.78
N GLY A 165 -3.99 -19.76 4.31
CA GLY A 165 -5.14 -20.53 3.84
C GLY A 165 -6.43 -20.31 4.64
N VAL A 166 -6.44 -19.37 5.57
CA VAL A 166 -7.63 -19.08 6.41
C VAL A 166 -8.43 -17.94 5.80
N PRO A 167 -9.77 -17.92 5.94
CA PRO A 167 -10.60 -16.81 5.49
C PRO A 167 -10.06 -15.49 6.03
N THR A 168 -9.75 -14.56 5.12
CA THR A 168 -9.06 -13.31 5.49
C THR A 168 -9.84 -12.07 5.06
N LEU A 169 -10.06 -11.15 6.00
CA LEU A 169 -10.51 -9.78 5.74
C LEU A 169 -9.30 -8.85 5.86
N VAL A 170 -9.06 -8.03 4.84
CA VAL A 170 -8.14 -6.91 4.88
C VAL A 170 -8.98 -5.64 4.96
N LEU A 171 -8.88 -4.92 6.08
CA LEU A 171 -9.62 -3.70 6.35
C LEU A 171 -8.63 -2.54 6.47
N VAL A 172 -8.83 -1.45 5.74
CA VAL A 172 -7.96 -0.28 5.82
C VAL A 172 -8.78 1.01 5.73
N GLY A 173 -8.34 2.04 6.45
CA GLY A 173 -8.87 3.38 6.27
C GLY A 173 -8.54 3.92 4.88
N ALA A 174 -9.50 4.56 4.21
CA ALA A 174 -9.30 5.09 2.86
C ALA A 174 -8.22 6.18 2.82
N GLU A 175 -8.01 6.87 3.95
CA GLU A 175 -7.07 7.97 4.11
C GLU A 175 -5.75 7.54 4.80
N ASP A 176 -5.58 6.25 5.15
CA ASP A 176 -4.37 5.74 5.82
C ASP A 176 -3.12 5.95 4.92
N GLN A 177 -2.15 6.69 5.45
CA GLN A 177 -0.85 6.97 4.81
C GLN A 177 0.31 6.15 5.41
N VAL A 178 0.04 5.33 6.44
CA VAL A 178 1.04 4.48 7.12
C VAL A 178 1.08 3.09 6.49
N THR A 179 -0.09 2.49 6.30
CA THR A 179 -0.29 1.16 5.70
C THR A 179 -1.55 1.21 4.84
N GLY A 180 -1.50 2.07 3.83
CA GLY A 180 -2.66 2.53 3.09
C GLY A 180 -3.29 1.51 2.14
N PRO A 181 -4.19 2.00 1.26
CA PRO A 181 -4.88 1.14 0.29
C PRO A 181 -3.96 0.35 -0.65
N ALA A 182 -2.72 0.78 -0.88
CA ALA A 182 -1.76 0.07 -1.73
C ALA A 182 -1.25 -1.21 -1.05
N GLU A 183 -0.87 -1.12 0.23
CA GLU A 183 -0.44 -2.24 1.05
C GLU A 183 -1.59 -3.24 1.22
N ALA A 184 -2.80 -2.75 1.49
CA ALA A 184 -4.00 -3.57 1.60
C ALA A 184 -4.31 -4.33 0.30
N ARG A 185 -4.17 -3.69 -0.86
CA ARG A 185 -4.30 -4.37 -2.17
C ARG A 185 -3.22 -5.44 -2.37
N THR A 186 -2.01 -5.20 -1.88
CA THR A 186 -0.93 -6.20 -1.93
C THR A 186 -1.27 -7.43 -1.08
N LEU A 187 -1.82 -7.24 0.13
CA LEU A 187 -2.30 -8.35 0.96
C LEU A 187 -3.38 -9.16 0.24
N VAL A 188 -4.40 -8.50 -0.31
CA VAL A 188 -5.52 -9.18 -0.97
C VAL A 188 -5.10 -9.89 -2.25
N ALA A 189 -4.17 -9.32 -3.01
CA ALA A 189 -3.64 -9.97 -4.21
C ALA A 189 -2.79 -11.21 -3.87
N GLY A 190 -2.15 -11.24 -2.70
CA GLY A 190 -1.28 -12.33 -2.28
C GLY A 190 -1.96 -13.44 -1.48
N ILE A 191 -3.06 -13.14 -0.78
CA ILE A 191 -3.75 -14.09 0.11
C ILE A 191 -4.97 -14.69 -0.61
N PRO A 192 -5.06 -16.02 -0.77
CA PRO A 192 -6.21 -16.69 -1.36
C PRO A 192 -7.53 -16.30 -0.66
N ASP A 193 -8.56 -16.00 -1.46
CA ASP A 193 -9.91 -15.66 -1.02
C ASP A 193 -10.00 -14.49 -0.01
N ALA A 194 -8.96 -13.65 0.07
CA ALA A 194 -8.98 -12.46 0.90
C ALA A 194 -9.95 -11.42 0.35
N ARG A 195 -10.66 -10.73 1.26
CA ARG A 195 -11.57 -9.63 0.92
C ARG A 195 -11.00 -8.31 1.35
N LEU A 196 -11.13 -7.28 0.51
CA LEU A 196 -10.76 -5.91 0.84
C LEU A 196 -11.98 -5.13 1.35
N ALA A 197 -11.83 -4.42 2.46
CA ALA A 197 -12.75 -3.39 2.91
C ALA A 197 -12.01 -2.05 3.09
N LEU A 198 -12.41 -1.05 2.29
CA LEU A 198 -11.96 0.33 2.45
C LEU A 198 -12.99 1.07 3.31
N VAL A 199 -12.53 1.71 4.39
CA VAL A 199 -13.40 2.46 5.31
C VAL A 199 -13.22 3.95 5.04
N PRO A 200 -14.20 4.64 4.41
CA PRO A 200 -14.12 6.06 4.13
C PRO A 200 -14.09 6.90 5.41
N GLY A 201 -13.36 8.02 5.39
CA GLY A 201 -13.27 8.91 6.55
C GLY A 201 -12.55 8.27 7.74
N ALA A 202 -11.57 7.41 7.47
CA ALA A 202 -10.69 6.78 8.44
C ALA A 202 -9.25 6.74 7.92
N SER A 203 -8.31 7.07 8.80
CA SER A 203 -6.88 6.87 8.61
C SER A 203 -6.45 5.54 9.26
N HIS A 204 -5.24 5.48 9.80
CA HIS A 204 -4.62 4.26 10.33
C HIS A 204 -5.40 3.62 11.50
N LEU A 205 -5.98 4.42 12.40
CA LEU A 205 -6.79 3.89 13.52
C LEU A 205 -8.27 3.81 13.15
N ALA A 206 -8.58 3.14 12.03
CA ALA A 206 -9.96 2.92 11.57
C ALA A 206 -10.93 2.38 12.64
N PRO A 207 -10.54 1.43 13.55
CA PRO A 207 -11.42 0.99 14.64
C PRO A 207 -11.83 2.11 15.61
N VAL A 208 -11.04 3.18 15.70
CA VAL A 208 -11.30 4.33 16.57
C VAL A 208 -12.10 5.41 15.84
N GLU A 209 -11.78 5.68 14.58
CA GLU A 209 -12.46 6.73 13.79
C GLU A 209 -13.84 6.33 13.31
N GLN A 210 -13.98 5.10 12.83
CA GLN A 210 -15.21 4.57 12.22
C GLN A 210 -15.65 3.29 12.93
N PRO A 211 -15.94 3.35 14.24
CA PRO A 211 -16.12 2.16 15.06
C PRO A 211 -17.26 1.26 14.58
N ALA A 212 -18.41 1.84 14.20
CA ALA A 212 -19.58 1.08 13.73
C ALA A 212 -19.30 0.35 12.41
N ALA A 213 -18.72 1.04 11.43
CA ALA A 213 -18.35 0.43 10.15
C ALA A 213 -17.35 -0.73 10.34
N VAL A 214 -16.36 -0.55 11.21
CA VAL A 214 -15.40 -1.61 11.55
C VAL A 214 -16.07 -2.78 12.24
N SER A 215 -16.96 -2.53 13.22
CA SER A 215 -17.71 -3.58 13.88
C SER A 215 -18.55 -4.41 12.92
N ASP A 216 -19.31 -3.76 12.02
CA ASP A 216 -20.15 -4.44 11.03
C ASP A 216 -19.32 -5.35 10.11
N LEU A 217 -18.16 -4.86 9.66
CA LEU A 217 -17.23 -5.62 8.83
C LEU A 217 -16.66 -6.83 9.58
N LEU A 218 -16.27 -6.67 10.84
CA LEU A 218 -15.76 -7.77 11.68
C LEU A 218 -16.86 -8.79 11.99
N LEU A 219 -18.07 -8.34 12.34
CA LEU A 219 -19.24 -9.19 12.57
C LEU A 219 -19.56 -10.03 11.33
N MET A 220 -19.64 -9.41 10.17
CA MET A 220 -19.89 -10.09 8.91
C MET A 220 -18.79 -11.11 8.61
N HIS A 221 -17.52 -10.72 8.76
CA HIS A 221 -16.39 -11.59 8.48
C HIS A 221 -16.35 -12.83 9.40
N PHE A 222 -16.42 -12.63 10.71
CA PHE A 222 -16.33 -13.75 11.64
C PHE A 222 -17.58 -14.62 11.63
N SER A 223 -18.77 -14.07 11.36
CA SER A 223 -19.99 -14.87 11.25
C SER A 223 -19.96 -15.80 10.02
N THR A 224 -19.50 -15.28 8.87
CA THR A 224 -19.42 -16.08 7.63
C THR A 224 -18.36 -17.18 7.72
N ALA A 225 -17.19 -16.89 8.29
CA ALA A 225 -16.13 -17.88 8.46
C ALA A 225 -16.54 -19.00 9.43
N TRP A 226 -17.24 -18.66 10.52
CA TRP A 226 -17.65 -19.65 11.52
C TRP A 226 -18.81 -20.54 11.04
N GLN A 227 -19.64 -20.05 10.11
CA GLN A 227 -20.68 -20.86 9.45
C GLN A 227 -20.10 -21.89 8.47
N GLN A 228 -18.93 -21.65 7.89
CA GLN A 228 -18.26 -22.65 7.05
C GLN A 228 -17.66 -23.80 7.89
N ASP A 229 -17.27 -23.54 9.14
CA ASP A 229 -16.70 -24.53 10.06
C ASP A 229 -17.77 -25.50 10.65
N THR A 230 -19.06 -25.15 10.63
CA THR A 230 -20.14 -26.04 11.13
C THR A 230 -20.57 -27.12 10.14
N SER A 231 -20.05 -27.11 8.91
CA SER A 231 -20.35 -28.11 7.87
C SER A 231 -19.27 -29.18 7.71
N ALA A 232 -18.22 -29.17 8.52
CA ALA A 232 -17.16 -30.18 8.49
C ALA A 232 -16.95 -30.80 9.89
N ALA A 233 -17.93 -31.57 10.33
CA ALA A 233 -17.59 -32.76 11.11
C ALA A 233 -16.78 -33.68 10.19
N ILE A 234 -15.45 -33.56 10.20
CA ILE A 234 -14.57 -34.53 9.56
C ILE A 234 -14.70 -35.81 10.41
N PRO A 235 -15.26 -36.92 9.89
CA PRO A 235 -15.09 -38.19 10.56
C PRO A 235 -13.61 -38.55 10.42
N VAL A 236 -12.96 -38.86 11.54
CA VAL A 236 -11.63 -39.47 11.52
C VAL A 236 -11.74 -40.78 10.74
N LEU A 237 -11.30 -40.79 9.49
CA LEU A 237 -11.19 -42.00 8.68
C LEU A 237 -9.95 -42.78 9.14
N PRO A 238 -10.03 -44.12 9.30
CA PRO A 238 -8.86 -44.93 9.63
C PRO A 238 -7.84 -44.87 8.50
N HIS A 239 -6.56 -44.77 8.87
CA HIS A 239 -5.44 -44.71 7.94
C HIS A 239 -5.50 -45.84 6.90
N ILE A 240 -5.79 -45.49 5.64
CA ILE A 240 -5.54 -46.34 4.49
C ILE A 240 -4.21 -45.89 3.88
N THR A 241 -3.23 -46.77 3.86
CA THR A 241 -1.96 -46.58 3.15
C THR A 241 -2.24 -46.48 1.65
N ALA A 242 -2.04 -45.29 1.07
CA ALA A 242 -2.20 -45.07 -0.36
C ALA A 242 -1.03 -45.68 -1.16
N PRO A 243 -1.26 -46.29 -2.34
CA PRO A 243 -0.18 -46.69 -3.22
C PRO A 243 0.43 -45.46 -3.91
N ALA A 244 1.73 -45.53 -4.21
CA ALA A 244 2.50 -44.44 -4.80
C ALA A 244 1.86 -43.94 -6.12
N ALA A 245 1.53 -42.64 -6.18
CA ALA A 245 1.08 -42.00 -7.40
C ALA A 245 2.27 -41.70 -8.32
N PRO A 246 2.13 -41.85 -9.66
CA PRO A 246 3.17 -41.50 -10.60
C PRO A 246 3.36 -39.97 -10.64
N SER A 247 4.62 -39.54 -10.53
CA SER A 247 5.02 -38.14 -10.64
C SER A 247 4.77 -37.61 -12.06
N THR A 248 3.82 -36.69 -12.20
CA THR A 248 3.73 -35.83 -13.38
C THR A 248 4.82 -34.75 -13.30
N PRO A 249 5.60 -34.53 -14.37
CA PRO A 249 6.61 -33.49 -14.37
C PRO A 249 5.99 -32.09 -14.33
N PHE A 250 6.53 -31.25 -13.46
CA PHE A 250 6.22 -29.83 -13.33
C PHE A 250 6.55 -29.12 -14.65
N VAL A 251 5.60 -28.36 -15.22
CA VAL A 251 5.87 -27.46 -16.33
C VAL A 251 6.25 -26.09 -15.74
N PRO A 252 7.39 -25.48 -16.08
CA PRO A 252 7.80 -24.20 -15.52
C PRO A 252 6.85 -23.07 -15.93
N VAL A 253 6.53 -22.20 -14.98
CA VAL A 253 5.94 -20.88 -15.24
C VAL A 253 6.89 -20.11 -16.17
N ALA A 254 6.34 -19.41 -17.17
CA ALA A 254 7.10 -18.69 -18.19
C ALA A 254 8.26 -17.88 -17.57
N GLU A 255 9.47 -18.15 -18.04
CA GLU A 255 10.70 -17.49 -17.61
C GLU A 255 10.59 -15.98 -17.85
N ILE A 256 10.73 -15.18 -16.79
CA ILE A 256 10.77 -13.71 -16.91
C ILE A 256 11.97 -13.38 -17.79
N ALA A 257 11.75 -12.63 -18.88
CA ALA A 257 12.82 -12.24 -19.79
C ALA A 257 13.95 -11.55 -18.99
N PRO A 258 15.23 -11.96 -19.18
CA PRO A 258 16.34 -11.37 -18.47
C PRO A 258 16.39 -9.87 -18.73
N ALA A 259 16.65 -9.09 -17.68
CA ALA A 259 16.81 -7.65 -17.80
C ALA A 259 17.92 -7.34 -18.81
N ALA A 260 17.62 -6.49 -19.79
CA ALA A 260 18.65 -5.98 -20.69
C ALA A 260 19.74 -5.30 -19.85
N ALA A 261 21.00 -5.66 -20.08
CA ALA A 261 22.13 -5.09 -19.37
C ALA A 261 22.20 -3.58 -19.67
N THR A 262 21.87 -2.75 -18.69
CA THR A 262 22.10 -1.30 -18.76
C THR A 262 23.59 -1.05 -18.54
N PRO A 263 24.31 -0.37 -19.45
CA PRO A 263 25.69 -0.01 -19.20
C PRO A 263 25.78 0.95 -18.00
N ASP A 264 26.81 0.79 -17.17
CA ASP A 264 27.16 1.72 -16.10
C ASP A 264 27.57 3.07 -16.72
N ALA A 265 26.60 3.94 -16.96
CA ALA A 265 26.83 5.30 -17.42
C ALA A 265 27.28 6.17 -16.24
N VAL A 266 28.43 6.84 -16.40
CA VAL A 266 28.89 7.90 -15.50
C VAL A 266 27.78 8.93 -15.35
N ALA A 267 27.37 9.21 -14.11
CA ALA A 267 26.27 10.14 -13.86
C ALA A 267 26.65 11.54 -14.37
N PRO A 268 25.90 12.12 -15.32
CA PRO A 268 26.19 13.46 -15.85
C PRO A 268 26.12 14.52 -14.74
N THR A 269 26.92 15.59 -14.85
CA THR A 269 26.89 16.72 -13.91
C THR A 269 25.56 17.49 -14.01
N PRO A 270 25.22 18.38 -13.05
CA PRO A 270 23.97 19.14 -13.11
C PRO A 270 23.80 19.95 -14.40
N ASP A 271 24.88 20.55 -14.93
CA ASP A 271 24.86 21.32 -16.19
C ASP A 271 24.64 20.39 -17.39
N ASP A 272 25.32 19.23 -17.43
CA ASP A 272 25.13 18.22 -18.50
C ASP A 272 23.66 17.74 -18.57
N ARG A 273 23.00 17.61 -17.40
CA ARG A 273 21.59 17.20 -17.34
C ARG A 273 20.63 18.27 -17.82
N TYR A 274 20.94 19.55 -17.59
CA TYR A 274 20.11 20.64 -18.08
C TYR A 274 20.20 20.76 -19.62
N GLU A 275 21.39 20.63 -20.20
CA GLU A 275 21.58 20.63 -21.65
C GLU A 275 20.90 19.42 -22.31
N GLN A 276 21.11 18.22 -21.75
CA GLN A 276 20.44 17.00 -22.19
C GLN A 276 18.91 17.14 -22.06
N GLY A 277 18.45 17.72 -20.95
CA GLY A 277 17.05 17.97 -20.68
C GLY A 277 16.42 18.92 -21.70
N THR A 278 17.10 20.01 -22.03
CA THR A 278 16.65 20.97 -23.06
C THR A 278 16.47 20.27 -24.41
N LYS A 279 17.46 19.46 -24.83
CA LYS A 279 17.39 18.70 -26.09
C LYS A 279 16.19 17.75 -26.10
N VAL A 280 16.07 16.93 -25.04
CA VAL A 280 15.01 15.93 -24.93
C VAL A 280 13.62 16.57 -24.83
N ARG A 281 13.49 17.68 -24.10
CA ARG A 281 12.25 18.44 -23.98
C ARG A 281 11.76 18.94 -25.33
N ARG A 282 12.67 19.44 -26.17
CA ARG A 282 12.38 19.88 -27.55
C ARG A 282 12.00 18.72 -28.46
N GLU A 283 12.72 17.60 -28.39
CA GLU A 283 12.39 16.41 -29.17
C GLU A 283 10.98 15.88 -28.84
N VAL A 284 10.58 15.91 -27.56
CA VAL A 284 9.28 15.38 -27.13
C VAL A 284 8.15 16.39 -27.31
N LEU A 285 8.28 17.62 -26.80
CA LEU A 285 7.20 18.61 -26.80
C LEU A 285 7.18 19.48 -28.06
N GLY A 286 8.30 19.59 -28.77
CA GLY A 286 8.47 20.39 -29.99
C GLY A 286 9.01 21.80 -29.68
N ASP A 287 9.82 22.34 -30.59
CA ASP A 287 10.49 23.63 -30.41
C ASP A 287 9.53 24.77 -30.12
N ALA A 288 8.47 24.91 -30.93
CA ALA A 288 7.49 25.98 -30.77
C ALA A 288 6.80 25.98 -29.39
N HIS A 289 6.60 24.82 -28.78
CA HIS A 289 6.02 24.73 -27.43
C HIS A 289 7.05 25.13 -26.37
N VAL A 290 8.29 24.67 -26.50
CA VAL A 290 9.37 25.00 -25.55
C VAL A 290 9.68 26.50 -25.61
N ASP A 291 9.74 27.07 -26.80
CA ASP A 291 9.98 28.51 -27.00
C ASP A 291 8.85 29.34 -26.40
N ALA A 292 7.58 28.98 -26.65
CA ALA A 292 6.44 29.67 -26.05
C ALA A 292 6.46 29.64 -24.51
N VAL A 293 6.86 28.51 -23.90
CA VAL A 293 6.98 28.42 -22.44
C VAL A 293 8.10 29.32 -21.93
N ASN A 294 9.26 29.35 -22.59
CA ASN A 294 10.40 30.18 -22.20
C ASN A 294 10.12 31.68 -22.39
N ASP A 295 9.42 32.07 -23.47
CA ASP A 295 9.05 33.45 -23.74
C ASP A 295 8.07 34.02 -22.69
N THR A 296 7.29 33.14 -22.05
CA THR A 296 6.39 33.49 -20.94
C THR A 296 7.03 33.33 -19.56
N ALA A 297 8.26 32.82 -19.48
CA ALA A 297 8.94 32.64 -18.21
C ALA A 297 9.38 33.99 -17.63
N ASP A 298 9.26 34.09 -16.32
CA ASP A 298 9.66 35.25 -15.53
C ASP A 298 10.47 34.79 -14.32
N ALA A 299 10.97 35.76 -13.54
CA ALA A 299 11.75 35.46 -12.33
C ALA A 299 11.00 34.61 -11.29
N PHE A 300 9.67 34.48 -11.40
CA PHE A 300 8.87 33.63 -10.52
C PHE A 300 8.84 32.16 -10.99
N THR A 301 8.94 31.93 -12.29
CA THR A 301 8.79 30.60 -12.91
C THR A 301 10.11 29.97 -13.38
N GLU A 302 11.20 30.75 -13.45
CA GLU A 302 12.52 30.33 -13.93
C GLU A 302 13.07 29.09 -13.21
N ASP A 303 13.18 29.12 -11.87
CA ASP A 303 13.68 27.99 -11.07
C ASP A 303 12.86 26.70 -11.29
N PHE A 304 11.54 26.86 -11.49
CA PHE A 304 10.65 25.73 -11.76
C PHE A 304 10.87 25.16 -13.16
N GLN A 305 11.04 26.01 -14.18
CA GLN A 305 11.38 25.56 -15.53
C GLN A 305 12.74 24.88 -15.59
N GLU A 306 13.71 25.36 -14.81
CA GLU A 306 15.02 24.74 -14.68
C GLU A 306 14.91 23.34 -14.06
N LEU A 307 14.21 23.23 -12.93
CA LEU A 307 13.96 21.96 -12.24
C LEU A 307 13.30 20.93 -13.17
N VAL A 308 12.23 21.33 -13.88
CA VAL A 308 11.51 20.45 -14.81
C VAL A 308 12.42 20.03 -15.97
N THR A 309 13.19 20.96 -16.53
CA THR A 309 14.13 20.68 -17.62
C THR A 309 15.16 19.64 -17.21
N ARG A 310 15.79 19.81 -16.05
CA ARG A 310 16.80 18.88 -15.56
C ARG A 310 16.23 17.52 -15.16
N TYR A 311 15.19 17.48 -14.35
CA TYR A 311 14.68 16.20 -13.81
C TYR A 311 13.80 15.44 -14.77
N ALA A 312 12.76 16.09 -15.32
CA ALA A 312 11.82 15.37 -16.16
C ALA A 312 12.51 14.95 -17.46
N TRP A 313 13.23 15.88 -18.10
CA TRP A 313 13.77 15.67 -19.44
C TRP A 313 15.21 15.17 -19.44
N GLY A 314 16.05 15.72 -18.56
CA GLY A 314 17.47 15.37 -18.44
C GLY A 314 17.72 14.05 -17.73
N GLU A 315 16.82 13.62 -16.84
CA GLU A 315 16.96 12.36 -16.10
C GLU A 315 15.89 11.33 -16.47
N VAL A 316 14.60 11.63 -16.36
CA VAL A 316 13.58 10.56 -16.46
C VAL A 316 13.32 10.15 -17.90
N TRP A 317 13.09 11.12 -18.79
CA TRP A 317 12.74 10.88 -20.19
C TRP A 317 13.95 10.52 -21.07
N SER A 318 15.16 10.87 -20.64
CA SER A 318 16.42 10.56 -21.33
C SER A 318 16.96 9.16 -21.05
N ARG A 319 16.48 8.50 -19.98
CA ARG A 319 16.96 7.18 -19.55
C ARG A 319 16.64 6.09 -20.55
N ASP A 320 17.62 5.19 -20.67
CA ASP A 320 17.42 3.89 -21.30
C ASP A 320 16.46 3.02 -20.47
N GLY A 321 15.86 2.01 -21.11
CA GLY A 321 15.00 1.00 -20.46
C GLY A 321 13.51 1.10 -20.83
N LEU A 322 13.01 2.28 -21.20
CA LEU A 322 11.70 2.45 -21.84
C LEU A 322 11.82 3.36 -23.04
N ASP A 323 11.24 2.93 -24.16
CA ASP A 323 11.21 3.77 -25.36
C ASP A 323 10.26 4.97 -25.20
N ARG A 324 10.39 5.94 -26.12
CA ARG A 324 9.60 7.18 -26.11
C ARG A 324 8.11 6.93 -26.27
N ARG A 325 7.71 5.87 -26.97
CA ARG A 325 6.29 5.52 -27.18
C ARG A 325 5.69 5.06 -25.86
N THR A 326 6.34 4.11 -25.18
CA THR A 326 5.89 3.58 -23.89
C THR A 326 5.84 4.68 -22.84
N ARG A 327 6.83 5.58 -22.81
CA ARG A 327 6.81 6.74 -21.91
C ARG A 327 5.62 7.65 -22.18
N SER A 328 5.32 7.94 -23.46
CA SER A 328 4.12 8.69 -23.84
C SER A 328 2.82 8.00 -23.40
N VAL A 329 2.71 6.68 -23.53
CA VAL A 329 1.54 5.93 -23.00
C VAL A 329 1.37 6.18 -21.50
N ILE A 330 2.44 5.97 -20.72
CA ILE A 330 2.42 6.13 -19.26
C ILE A 330 2.06 7.57 -18.87
N THR A 331 2.66 8.56 -19.53
CA THR A 331 2.41 9.97 -19.25
C THR A 331 0.96 10.37 -19.58
N LEU A 332 0.42 9.92 -20.70
CA LEU A 332 -0.99 10.15 -21.03
C LEU A 332 -1.91 9.55 -19.95
N THR A 333 -1.68 8.30 -19.54
CA THR A 333 -2.45 7.66 -18.47
C THR A 333 -2.38 8.47 -17.16
N ALA A 334 -1.17 8.88 -16.73
CA ALA A 334 -0.99 9.63 -15.50
C ALA A 334 -1.71 10.99 -15.53
N LEU A 335 -1.63 11.73 -16.63
CA LEU A 335 -2.31 13.02 -16.78
C LEU A 335 -3.83 12.88 -16.73
N VAL A 336 -4.38 11.80 -17.31
CA VAL A 336 -5.81 11.49 -17.22
C VAL A 336 -6.21 11.13 -15.80
N THR A 337 -5.44 10.28 -15.11
CA THR A 337 -5.74 9.89 -13.72
C THR A 337 -5.76 11.10 -12.77
N SER A 338 -4.83 12.04 -12.96
CA SER A 338 -4.71 13.23 -12.11
C SER A 338 -5.61 14.40 -12.55
N GLY A 339 -6.37 14.26 -13.65
CA GLY A 339 -7.26 15.32 -14.16
C GLY A 339 -6.52 16.54 -14.74
N HIS A 340 -5.25 16.40 -15.13
CA HIS A 340 -4.41 17.49 -15.64
C HIS A 340 -4.60 17.67 -17.16
N LEU A 341 -5.78 18.16 -17.54
CA LEU A 341 -6.18 18.27 -18.95
C LEU A 341 -5.34 19.27 -19.77
N GLU A 342 -4.80 20.32 -19.13
CA GLU A 342 -3.92 21.30 -19.80
C GLU A 342 -2.62 20.64 -20.28
N GLY A 343 -2.00 19.82 -19.43
CA GLY A 343 -0.81 19.04 -19.80
C GLY A 343 -1.12 17.93 -20.82
N LEU A 344 -2.33 17.38 -20.79
CA LEU A 344 -2.74 16.29 -21.68
C LEU A 344 -2.69 16.68 -23.16
N ALA A 345 -3.02 17.93 -23.50
CA ALA A 345 -2.95 18.40 -24.88
C ALA A 345 -1.52 18.38 -25.43
N ALA A 346 -0.56 18.93 -24.68
CA ALA A 346 0.85 18.95 -25.05
C ALA A 346 1.42 17.52 -25.17
N HIS A 347 1.05 16.63 -24.24
CA HIS A 347 1.52 15.25 -24.25
C HIS A 347 0.83 14.35 -25.28
N THR A 348 -0.38 14.69 -25.73
CA THR A 348 -1.02 14.02 -26.88
C THR A 348 -0.26 14.30 -28.17
N ARG A 349 0.11 15.58 -28.40
CA ARG A 349 0.96 15.98 -29.53
C ARG A 349 2.33 15.31 -29.46
N ALA A 350 2.91 15.27 -28.26
CA ALA A 350 4.17 14.58 -28.03
C ALA A 350 4.09 13.06 -28.30
N ALA A 351 2.99 12.42 -27.93
CA ALA A 351 2.76 11.00 -28.21
C ALA A 351 2.72 10.70 -29.70
N LEU A 352 2.03 11.54 -30.49
CA LEU A 352 2.03 11.46 -31.95
C LEU A 352 3.45 11.61 -32.52
N ARG A 353 4.22 12.60 -32.03
CA ARG A 353 5.62 12.83 -32.45
C ARG A 353 6.55 11.66 -32.09
N ASN A 354 6.35 11.05 -30.94
CA ASN A 354 7.04 9.83 -30.52
C ASN A 354 6.57 8.58 -31.29
N GLY A 355 5.58 8.74 -32.19
CA GLY A 355 5.16 7.76 -33.18
C GLY A 355 3.84 7.07 -32.86
N LEU A 356 3.18 7.33 -31.73
CA LEU A 356 1.88 6.71 -31.46
C LEU A 356 0.88 7.13 -32.53
N THR A 357 0.08 6.17 -32.98
CA THR A 357 -1.03 6.46 -33.88
C THR A 357 -2.25 6.98 -33.11
N PRO A 358 -3.18 7.71 -33.75
CA PRO A 358 -4.47 8.05 -33.15
C PRO A 358 -5.24 6.84 -32.61
N ALA A 359 -5.11 5.69 -33.27
CA ALA A 359 -5.72 4.44 -32.82
C ALA A 359 -5.11 3.94 -31.51
N GLU A 360 -3.79 3.96 -31.38
CA GLU A 360 -3.11 3.56 -30.13
C GLU A 360 -3.41 4.52 -28.99
N ILE A 361 -3.45 5.84 -29.25
CA ILE A 361 -3.85 6.84 -28.24
C ILE A 361 -5.28 6.56 -27.78
N LYS A 362 -6.19 6.22 -28.70
CA LYS A 362 -7.56 5.82 -28.36
C LYS A 362 -7.60 4.60 -27.44
N GLU A 363 -6.82 3.56 -27.71
CA GLU A 363 -6.77 2.36 -26.86
C GLU A 363 -6.25 2.69 -25.45
N VAL A 364 -5.26 3.58 -25.33
CA VAL A 364 -4.79 4.07 -24.03
C VAL A 364 -5.92 4.78 -23.27
N LEU A 365 -6.66 5.68 -23.94
CA LEU A 365 -7.76 6.40 -23.31
C LEU A 365 -8.94 5.48 -22.95
N LEU A 366 -9.24 4.47 -23.76
CA LEU A 366 -10.22 3.43 -23.41
C LEU A 366 -9.82 2.68 -22.15
N GLN A 367 -8.54 2.31 -22.03
CA GLN A 367 -8.01 1.68 -20.82
C GLN A 367 -8.22 2.58 -19.61
N THR A 368 -8.00 3.90 -19.74
CA THR A 368 -8.22 4.84 -18.62
C THR A 368 -9.70 4.93 -18.19
N ALA A 369 -10.68 4.66 -19.06
CA ALA A 369 -12.08 4.68 -18.67
C ALA A 369 -12.42 3.62 -17.61
N VAL A 370 -11.74 2.47 -17.66
CA VAL A 370 -11.92 1.35 -16.72
C VAL A 370 -11.32 1.67 -15.35
N TYR A 371 -10.13 2.26 -15.33
CA TYR A 371 -9.36 2.42 -14.09
C TYR A 371 -9.45 3.82 -13.47
N CYS A 372 -9.73 4.85 -14.28
CA CYS A 372 -9.81 6.25 -13.85
C CYS A 372 -11.26 6.78 -13.87
N GLY A 373 -12.20 6.01 -14.40
CA GLY A 373 -13.62 6.36 -14.48
C GLY A 373 -14.00 7.06 -15.79
N ILE A 374 -15.24 6.84 -16.21
CA ILE A 374 -15.80 7.34 -17.48
C ILE A 374 -15.72 8.88 -17.61
N PRO A 375 -16.00 9.70 -16.58
CA PRO A 375 -15.92 11.16 -16.72
C PRO A 375 -14.50 11.67 -17.01
N ALA A 376 -13.48 11.13 -16.34
CA ALA A 376 -12.09 11.52 -16.55
C ALA A 376 -11.61 11.13 -17.95
N ALA A 377 -11.91 9.89 -18.38
CA ALA A 377 -11.62 9.45 -19.74
C ALA A 377 -12.38 10.28 -20.78
N GLY A 378 -13.65 10.62 -20.54
CA GLY A 378 -14.46 11.46 -21.44
C GLY A 378 -13.84 12.84 -21.68
N ALA A 379 -13.37 13.51 -20.61
CA ALA A 379 -12.67 14.78 -20.74
C ALA A 379 -11.35 14.63 -21.51
N ALA A 380 -10.62 13.54 -21.26
CA ALA A 380 -9.38 13.23 -21.97
C ALA A 380 -9.61 12.97 -23.47
N PHE A 381 -10.68 12.25 -23.82
CA PHE A 381 -11.09 12.01 -25.20
C PHE A 381 -11.37 13.31 -25.95
N ALA A 382 -12.06 14.26 -25.33
CA ALA A 382 -12.35 15.56 -25.95
C ALA A 382 -11.06 16.33 -26.28
N VAL A 383 -10.11 16.37 -25.34
CA VAL A 383 -8.81 17.03 -25.54
C VAL A 383 -8.00 16.33 -26.62
N ALA A 384 -7.85 15.01 -26.54
CA ALA A 384 -7.03 14.25 -27.47
C ALA A 384 -7.60 14.29 -28.89
N GLN A 385 -8.93 14.23 -29.04
CA GLN A 385 -9.59 14.33 -30.35
C GLN A 385 -9.28 15.67 -31.02
N LYS A 386 -9.37 16.78 -30.27
CA LYS A 386 -9.05 18.12 -30.79
C LYS A 386 -7.60 18.18 -31.28
N VAL A 387 -6.65 17.73 -30.47
CA VAL A 387 -5.22 17.72 -30.83
C VAL A 387 -4.96 16.82 -32.04
N ILE A 388 -5.53 15.62 -32.08
CA ILE A 388 -5.36 14.70 -33.21
C ILE A 388 -5.91 15.33 -34.50
N GLN A 389 -7.07 15.99 -34.46
CA GLN A 389 -7.61 16.68 -35.63
C GLN A 389 -6.69 17.81 -36.10
N GLU A 390 -6.16 18.61 -35.18
CA GLU A 390 -5.19 19.68 -35.49
C GLU A 390 -3.91 19.13 -36.16
N GLU A 391 -3.38 18.00 -35.66
CA GLU A 391 -2.11 17.45 -36.14
C GLU A 391 -2.23 16.54 -37.38
N THR A 392 -3.42 16.00 -37.66
CA THR A 392 -3.64 15.03 -38.76
C THR A 392 -4.45 15.57 -39.93
N THR A 393 -5.02 16.77 -39.80
CA THR A 393 -5.71 17.44 -40.91
C THR A 393 -4.73 18.40 -41.61
N PRO A 394 -4.53 18.30 -42.93
CA PRO A 394 -3.67 19.23 -43.65
C PRO A 394 -4.21 20.67 -43.54
N PRO A 395 -3.34 21.69 -43.45
CA PRO A 395 -3.78 23.07 -43.57
C PRO A 395 -4.38 23.30 -44.97
N ALA A 396 -5.51 24.03 -45.01
CA ALA A 396 -6.25 24.36 -46.23
C ALA A 396 -5.52 25.36 -47.14
#